data_AF-A0A486XCB1-F1
#
_entry.id   AF-A0A486XCB1-F1
#
_cell.length_a   1.000
_cell.length_b   1.000
_cell.length_c   1.000
_cell.angle_alpha   90.00
_cell.angle_beta   90.00
_cell.angle_gamma   90.00
#
_symmetry.space_group_name_H-M   'P 1'
#
loop_
_entity.id
_entity.type
_entity.pdbx_description
1 polymer ?
#
loop_
_entity_poly.entity_id
_entity_poly.type
_entity_poly.pdbx_seq_one_letter_code
_entity_poly.pdbx_strand_id
1 'polypeptide(L)'
;MFEGEIEADESYFGGARKGKRGRGAAGKIAVFGLLKRNGKVYTVAVPNTQSATLLPIIREQVKPDSIVYTDNYRSYDVLDVSEFSHFRINHSTHFAENHNHINGIENFWSQAKRHLRKFNGIPKAHFELYLK
;
A
#
# COMPACT_ATOMS: atom_id res chain seq x y z
N MET A 1 -9.13 -8.34 -11.52
CA MET A 1 -8.71 -9.19 -10.39
C MET A 1 -7.26 -9.61 -10.59
N PHE A 2 -6.43 -9.35 -9.60
CA PHE A 2 -5.02 -9.70 -9.47
C PHE A 2 -4.86 -11.18 -9.13
N GLU A 3 -3.76 -11.78 -9.54
CA GLU A 3 -3.45 -13.19 -9.28
C GLU A 3 -1.93 -13.39 -9.22
N GLY A 4 -1.49 -14.41 -8.47
CA GLY A 4 -0.08 -14.75 -8.30
C GLY A 4 0.56 -13.98 -7.15
N GLU A 5 1.72 -13.38 -7.39
CA GLU A 5 2.49 -12.65 -6.37
C GLU A 5 2.10 -11.16 -6.31
N ILE A 6 1.49 -10.76 -5.20
CA ILE A 6 0.94 -9.43 -4.97
C ILE A 6 1.63 -8.77 -3.78
N GLU A 7 2.16 -7.56 -3.97
CA GLU A 7 2.66 -6.72 -2.90
C GLU A 7 1.56 -5.75 -2.45
N ALA A 8 1.31 -5.66 -1.15
CA ALA A 8 0.32 -4.76 -0.57
C ALA A 8 0.99 -3.83 0.45
N ASP A 9 0.73 -2.53 0.33
CA ASP A 9 1.29 -1.50 1.20
C ASP A 9 0.43 -0.24 1.18
N GLU A 10 0.59 0.62 2.20
CA GLU A 10 -0.09 1.90 2.29
C GLU A 10 0.89 3.08 2.23
N SER A 11 0.46 4.16 1.59
CA SER A 11 1.18 5.43 1.61
C SER A 11 0.31 6.59 2.02
N TYR A 12 0.97 7.62 2.57
CA TYR A 12 0.33 8.87 2.95
C TYR A 12 0.75 10.00 2.02
N PHE A 13 -0.23 10.70 1.48
CA PHE A 13 -0.07 11.80 0.54
C PHE A 13 -0.64 13.11 1.09
N GLY A 14 -0.13 14.24 0.57
CA GLY A 14 -0.56 15.57 0.97
C GLY A 14 -0.05 16.02 2.34
N GLY A 15 -0.78 16.98 2.93
CA GLY A 15 -0.38 17.73 4.12
C GLY A 15 0.20 19.11 3.75
N ALA A 16 -0.43 20.17 4.25
CA ALA A 16 -0.02 21.56 3.98
C ALA A 16 1.35 21.92 4.59
N ARG A 17 1.77 21.20 5.64
CA ARG A 17 3.06 21.38 6.32
C ARG A 17 3.77 20.04 6.45
N LYS A 18 5.10 20.08 6.58
CA LYS A 18 5.90 18.93 7.01
C LYS A 18 5.45 18.54 8.43
N GLY A 19 4.52 17.61 8.53
CA GLY A 19 4.07 17.01 9.79
C GLY A 19 4.85 15.74 10.13
N LYS A 20 4.36 14.99 11.13
CA LYS A 20 4.89 13.68 11.54
C LYS A 20 5.15 12.78 10.31
N ARG A 21 6.31 12.15 10.26
CA ARG A 21 6.63 11.12 9.23
C ARG A 21 5.87 9.84 9.60
N GLY A 22 5.37 9.13 8.59
CA GLY A 22 4.63 7.88 8.78
C GLY A 22 3.16 8.05 9.18
N ARG A 23 2.62 7.00 9.81
CA ARG A 23 1.20 6.84 10.17
C ARG A 23 0.75 7.90 11.20
N GLY A 24 -0.49 8.36 11.08
CA GLY A 24 -1.10 9.33 12.02
C GLY A 24 -0.70 10.80 11.79
N ALA A 25 -0.17 11.13 10.61
CA ALA A 25 0.10 12.52 10.25
C ALA A 25 -1.20 13.26 9.89
N ALA A 26 -1.60 14.22 10.71
CA ALA A 26 -2.81 15.01 10.51
C ALA A 26 -2.82 15.70 9.14
N GLY A 27 -3.96 15.68 8.46
CA GLY A 27 -4.16 16.32 7.15
C GLY A 27 -3.59 15.56 5.95
N LYS A 28 -3.11 14.32 6.13
CA LYS A 28 -2.73 13.44 5.02
C LYS A 28 -3.87 12.53 4.58
N ILE A 29 -3.76 12.04 3.35
CA ILE A 29 -4.67 11.08 2.74
C ILE A 29 -3.95 9.73 2.75
N ALA A 30 -4.58 8.72 3.33
CA ALA A 30 -4.11 7.36 3.23
C ALA A 30 -4.53 6.78 1.88
N VAL A 31 -3.59 6.14 1.21
CA VAL A 31 -3.81 5.44 -0.05
C VAL A 31 -3.30 4.03 0.13
N PHE A 32 -4.16 3.08 -0.19
CA PHE A 32 -3.81 1.68 -0.24
C PHE A 32 -3.41 1.30 -1.66
N GLY A 33 -2.39 0.46 -1.80
CA GLY A 33 -1.91 -0.03 -3.08
C GLY A 33 -1.77 -1.55 -3.12
N LEU A 34 -2.05 -2.11 -4.28
CA LEU A 34 -1.81 -3.52 -4.62
C LEU A 34 -0.98 -3.55 -5.90
N LEU A 35 0.18 -4.20 -5.86
CA LEU A 35 1.07 -4.34 -7.00
C LEU A 35 1.18 -5.82 -7.37
N LYS A 36 0.81 -6.17 -8.62
CA LYS A 36 1.25 -7.45 -9.20
C LYS A 36 2.71 -7.33 -9.54
N ARG A 37 3.56 -8.23 -9.05
CA ARG A 37 4.97 -8.26 -9.49
C ARG A 37 5.04 -8.43 -11.01
N ASN A 38 5.90 -7.63 -11.65
CA ASN A 38 6.01 -7.52 -13.11
C ASN A 38 4.69 -7.19 -13.83
N GLY A 39 3.77 -6.52 -13.14
CA GLY A 39 2.44 -6.24 -13.68
C GLY A 39 1.98 -4.83 -13.38
N LYS A 40 0.67 -4.70 -13.14
CA LYS A 40 0.01 -3.42 -12.91
C LYS A 40 -0.07 -3.15 -11.42
N VAL A 41 -0.30 -1.88 -11.10
CA VAL A 41 -0.62 -1.41 -9.76
C VAL A 41 -2.07 -0.97 -9.71
N TYR A 42 -2.73 -1.26 -8.60
CA TYR A 42 -4.03 -0.72 -8.24
C TYR A 42 -3.84 0.17 -7.02
N THR A 43 -4.46 1.34 -7.02
CA THR A 43 -4.41 2.26 -5.88
C THR A 43 -5.79 2.81 -5.58
N VAL A 44 -6.07 3.01 -4.29
CA VAL A 44 -7.35 3.55 -3.84
C VAL A 44 -7.13 4.40 -2.59
N ALA A 45 -7.79 5.57 -2.54
CA ALA A 45 -7.82 6.38 -1.33
C ALA A 45 -8.69 5.69 -0.27
N VAL A 46 -8.17 5.56 0.95
CA VAL A 46 -8.87 4.88 2.04
C VAL A 46 -9.06 5.82 3.24
N PRO A 47 -10.17 5.68 3.99
CA PRO A 47 -10.40 6.51 5.17
C PRO A 47 -9.39 6.24 6.29
N ASN A 48 -8.88 5.01 6.39
CA ASN A 48 -7.89 4.57 7.36
C ASN A 48 -7.18 3.30 6.87
N THR A 49 -6.07 2.92 7.53
CA THR A 49 -5.26 1.74 7.21
C THR A 49 -5.53 0.58 8.18
N GLN A 50 -6.77 0.45 8.67
CA GLN A 50 -7.16 -0.66 9.56
C GLN A 50 -7.50 -1.91 8.76
N SER A 51 -7.28 -3.10 9.34
CA SER A 51 -7.61 -4.39 8.70
C SER A 51 -9.03 -4.44 8.14
N ALA A 52 -10.02 -3.91 8.89
CA ALA A 52 -11.42 -3.89 8.50
C ALA A 52 -11.69 -3.09 7.20
N THR A 53 -10.82 -2.12 6.89
CA THR A 53 -10.90 -1.34 5.66
C THR A 53 -10.13 -2.01 4.52
N LEU A 54 -8.95 -2.58 4.81
CA LEU A 54 -8.04 -3.09 3.78
C LEU A 54 -8.42 -4.49 3.28
N LEU A 55 -8.85 -5.38 4.19
CA LEU A 55 -9.14 -6.78 3.85
C LEU A 55 -10.25 -6.92 2.80
N PRO A 56 -11.39 -6.19 2.87
CA PRO A 56 -12.40 -6.27 1.83
C PRO A 56 -11.88 -5.86 0.45
N ILE A 57 -11.01 -4.84 0.39
CA ILE A 57 -10.40 -4.38 -0.86
C ILE A 57 -9.48 -5.45 -1.43
N ILE A 58 -8.67 -6.10 -0.58
CA ILE A 58 -7.80 -7.21 -0.99
C ILE A 58 -8.66 -8.35 -1.56
N ARG A 59 -9.75 -8.74 -0.89
CA ARG A 59 -10.66 -9.80 -1.33
C ARG A 59 -11.36 -9.50 -2.66
N GLU A 60 -11.75 -8.26 -2.86
CA GLU A 60 -12.39 -7.83 -4.11
C GLU A 60 -11.39 -7.83 -5.28
N GLN A 61 -10.15 -7.42 -5.01
CA GLN A 61 -9.16 -7.19 -6.05
C GLN A 61 -8.26 -8.39 -6.31
N VAL A 62 -8.03 -9.29 -5.35
CA VAL A 62 -7.06 -10.40 -5.44
C VAL A 62 -7.79 -11.74 -5.45
N LYS A 63 -7.42 -12.63 -6.39
CA LYS A 63 -7.97 -13.98 -6.43
C LYS A 63 -7.55 -14.76 -5.17
N PRO A 64 -8.44 -15.57 -4.57
CA PRO A 64 -8.07 -16.57 -3.58
C PRO A 64 -6.91 -17.44 -4.07
N ASP A 65 -6.13 -18.01 -3.14
CA ASP A 65 -4.90 -18.79 -3.39
C ASP A 65 -3.71 -17.98 -3.96
N SER A 66 -3.83 -16.67 -4.13
CA SER A 66 -2.70 -15.80 -4.46
C SER A 66 -1.77 -15.61 -3.26
N ILE A 67 -0.53 -15.21 -3.55
CA ILE A 67 0.49 -14.90 -2.55
C ILE A 67 0.48 -13.39 -2.30
N VAL A 68 0.29 -12.98 -1.04
CA VAL A 68 0.29 -11.57 -0.63
C VAL A 68 1.53 -11.30 0.23
N TYR A 69 2.32 -10.31 -0.17
CA TYR A 69 3.50 -9.82 0.54
C TYR A 69 3.19 -8.48 1.21
N THR A 70 3.44 -8.36 2.51
CA THR A 70 3.23 -7.12 3.27
C THR A 70 4.40 -6.81 4.20
N ASP A 71 4.42 -5.58 4.73
CA ASP A 71 5.26 -5.26 5.89
C ASP A 71 4.74 -5.97 7.16
N ASN A 72 5.47 -5.84 8.26
CA ASN A 72 5.08 -6.40 9.55
C ASN A 72 4.03 -5.54 10.29
N TYR A 73 3.13 -4.87 9.58
CA TYR A 73 2.08 -4.08 10.21
C TYR A 73 0.91 -4.93 10.68
N ARG A 74 0.49 -4.69 11.92
CA ARG A 74 -0.60 -5.39 12.60
C ARG A 74 -1.91 -5.43 11.81
N SER A 75 -2.16 -4.44 10.95
CA SER A 75 -3.36 -4.45 10.11
C SER A 75 -3.42 -5.64 9.15
N TYR A 76 -2.27 -6.23 8.80
CA TYR A 76 -2.18 -7.39 7.93
C TYR A 76 -2.20 -8.73 8.68
N ASP A 77 -2.25 -8.76 10.02
CA ASP A 77 -2.33 -10.01 10.79
C ASP A 77 -3.56 -10.85 10.41
N VAL A 78 -4.64 -10.22 9.95
CA VAL A 78 -5.85 -10.94 9.50
C VAL A 78 -5.60 -11.74 8.22
N LEU A 79 -4.55 -11.42 7.45
CA LEU A 79 -4.20 -12.18 6.25
C LEU A 79 -3.63 -13.56 6.58
N ASP A 80 -3.05 -13.76 7.77
CA ASP A 80 -2.51 -15.07 8.17
C ASP A 80 -3.59 -16.16 8.33
N VAL A 81 -4.84 -15.74 8.57
CA VAL A 81 -6.00 -16.62 8.77
C VAL A 81 -7.00 -16.52 7.62
N SER A 82 -6.56 -15.97 6.49
CA SER A 82 -7.39 -15.73 5.31
C SER A 82 -7.17 -16.78 4.21
N GLU A 83 -7.91 -16.65 3.12
CA GLU A 83 -7.82 -17.46 1.91
C GLU A 83 -6.56 -17.19 1.04
N PHE A 84 -5.57 -16.46 1.57
CA PHE A 84 -4.35 -16.06 0.86
C PHE A 84 -3.11 -16.68 1.50
N SER A 85 -2.09 -16.96 0.67
CA SER A 85 -0.76 -17.28 1.19
C SER A 85 -0.05 -15.99 1.59
N HIS A 86 0.15 -15.76 2.88
CA HIS A 86 0.67 -14.50 3.39
C HIS A 86 2.15 -14.60 3.81
N PHE A 87 2.98 -13.71 3.28
CA PHE A 87 4.38 -13.56 3.69
C PHE A 87 4.64 -12.15 4.24
N ARG A 88 5.07 -12.08 5.50
CA ARG A 88 5.45 -10.83 6.16
C ARG A 88 6.94 -10.56 6.05
N ILE A 89 7.26 -9.30 5.77
CA ILE A 89 8.64 -8.85 5.61
C ILE A 89 9.00 -7.99 6.80
N ASN A 90 9.96 -8.47 7.57
CA ASN A 90 10.51 -7.72 8.68
C ASN A 90 11.70 -6.87 8.22
N HIS A 91 11.42 -5.62 7.88
CA HIS A 91 12.43 -4.62 7.49
C HIS A 91 13.48 -4.32 8.57
N SER A 92 13.31 -4.78 9.82
CA SER A 92 14.27 -4.56 10.90
C SER A 92 15.35 -5.63 11.02
N THR A 93 15.12 -6.83 10.48
CA THR A 93 15.98 -8.01 10.72
C THR A 93 16.42 -8.70 9.43
N HIS A 94 15.69 -8.55 8.33
CA HIS A 94 16.01 -9.24 7.07
C HIS A 94 16.08 -8.23 5.91
N PHE A 95 17.31 -7.98 5.43
CA PHE A 95 17.52 -7.43 4.09
C PHE A 95 17.31 -8.57 3.08
N ALA A 96 16.05 -8.82 2.73
CA ALA A 96 15.56 -9.69 1.66
C ALA A 96 16.20 -11.11 1.56
N GLU A 97 15.45 -12.14 1.97
CA GLU A 97 15.64 -13.47 1.38
C GLU A 97 15.05 -13.47 -0.04
N ASN A 98 15.87 -13.09 -1.02
CA ASN A 98 15.73 -13.16 -2.50
C ASN A 98 14.36 -12.87 -3.14
N HIS A 99 13.27 -13.54 -2.73
CA HIS A 99 11.92 -13.44 -3.27
C HIS A 99 10.88 -12.82 -2.30
N ASN A 100 11.22 -12.57 -1.04
CA ASN A 100 10.30 -12.00 -0.05
C ASN A 100 10.58 -10.50 0.20
N HIS A 101 10.27 -9.67 -0.80
CA HIS A 101 10.39 -8.19 -0.75
C HIS A 101 9.08 -7.48 -1.12
N ILE A 102 8.88 -6.23 -0.67
CA ILE A 102 7.84 -5.31 -1.17
C ILE A 102 8.45 -4.09 -1.89
N ASN A 103 9.68 -4.23 -2.38
CA ASN A 103 10.44 -3.15 -2.99
C ASN A 103 9.74 -2.54 -4.22
N GLY A 104 8.91 -3.33 -4.91
CA GLY A 104 8.17 -2.86 -6.08
C GLY A 104 7.18 -1.77 -5.70
N ILE A 105 6.32 -2.05 -4.71
CA ILE A 105 5.30 -1.10 -4.27
C ILE A 105 5.91 0.11 -3.54
N GLU A 106 7.00 -0.10 -2.78
CA GLU A 106 7.76 1.00 -2.17
C GLU A 106 8.36 1.95 -3.21
N ASN A 107 8.96 1.40 -4.27
CA ASN A 107 9.49 2.19 -5.38
C ASN A 107 8.37 2.94 -6.12
N PHE A 108 7.24 2.27 -6.36
CA PHE A 108 6.05 2.90 -6.93
C PHE A 108 5.62 4.12 -6.09
N TRP A 109 5.55 3.99 -4.76
CA TRP A 109 5.22 5.12 -3.89
C TRP A 109 6.23 6.27 -3.96
N SER A 110 7.52 5.95 -4.06
CA SER A 110 8.58 6.96 -4.25
C SER A 110 8.35 7.77 -5.53
N GLN A 111 8.09 7.08 -6.64
CA GLN A 111 7.81 7.70 -7.94
C GLN A 111 6.52 8.51 -7.93
N ALA A 112 5.43 7.95 -7.38
CA ALA A 112 4.14 8.63 -7.26
C ALA A 112 4.27 9.93 -6.45
N LYS A 113 4.94 9.89 -5.29
CA LYS A 113 5.19 11.09 -4.48
C LYS A 113 6.02 12.13 -5.24
N ARG A 114 7.04 11.70 -6.00
CA ARG A 114 7.85 12.61 -6.82
C ARG A 114 7.03 13.26 -7.93
N HIS A 115 6.16 12.50 -8.59
CA HIS A 115 5.27 13.01 -9.62
C HIS A 115 4.29 14.03 -9.03
N LEU A 116 3.62 13.67 -7.93
CA LEU A 116 2.58 14.51 -7.32
C LEU A 116 3.12 15.81 -6.70
N ARG A 117 4.41 15.84 -6.31
CA ARG A 117 5.07 17.08 -5.85
C ARG A 117 5.09 18.19 -6.91
N LYS A 118 4.99 17.85 -8.20
CA LYS A 118 4.97 18.85 -9.29
C LYS A 118 3.70 19.72 -9.29
N PHE A 119 2.63 19.28 -8.63
CA PHE A 119 1.37 20.00 -8.58
C PHE A 119 1.29 21.00 -7.41
N ASN A 120 2.40 21.29 -6.72
CA ASN A 120 2.51 22.32 -5.66
C ASN A 120 1.49 22.20 -4.51
N GLY A 121 1.03 20.98 -4.23
CA GLY A 121 0.05 20.71 -3.18
C GLY A 121 -1.33 20.48 -3.77
N ILE A 122 -1.85 19.28 -3.58
CA ILE A 122 -3.17 18.86 -4.08
C ILE A 122 -4.17 18.95 -2.92
N PRO A 123 -5.27 19.72 -3.04
CA PRO A 123 -6.33 19.75 -2.04
C PRO A 123 -6.95 18.36 -1.86
N LYS A 124 -7.30 18.01 -0.61
CA LYS A 124 -7.86 16.69 -0.30
C LYS A 124 -9.10 16.34 -1.11
N ALA A 125 -9.97 17.32 -1.35
CA ALA A 125 -11.21 17.15 -2.11
C ALA A 125 -10.99 16.74 -3.58
N HIS A 126 -9.82 16.99 -4.15
CA HIS A 126 -9.51 16.70 -5.55
C HIS A 126 -8.48 15.58 -5.71
N PHE A 127 -7.99 15.01 -4.62
CA PHE A 127 -6.85 14.09 -4.65
C PHE A 127 -7.10 12.84 -5.52
N GLU A 128 -8.33 12.34 -5.53
CA GLU A 128 -8.73 11.18 -6.33
C GLU A 128 -8.52 11.41 -7.85
N LEU A 129 -8.63 12.65 -8.34
CA LEU A 129 -8.37 12.99 -9.74
C LEU A 129 -6.89 12.82 -10.14
N TYR A 130 -6.00 12.71 -9.16
CA TYR A 130 -4.56 12.59 -9.34
C TYR A 130 -4.03 11.18 -9.02
N LEU A 131 -4.89 10.28 -8.54
CA LEU A 131 -4.62 8.84 -8.49
C LEU A 131 -5.01 8.26 -9.85
N LYS A 132 -4.01 7.92 -10.68
CA LYS A 132 -4.21 7.25 -11.98
C LYS A 132 -3.78 5.80 -11.89
#